data_AF-A0A1B9AVK2-F1
#
_entry.id   AF-A0A1B9AVK2-F1
#
_cell.length_a   1.000
_cell.length_b   1.000
_cell.length_c   1.000
_cell.angle_alpha   90.00
_cell.angle_beta   90.00
_cell.angle_gamma   90.00
#
_symmetry.space_group_name_H-M   'P 1'
#
loop_
_entity.id
_entity.type
_entity.pdbx_description
1 polymer ?
#
loop_
_entity_poly.entity_id
_entity_poly.type
_entity_poly.pdbx_seq_one_letter_code
_entity_poly.pdbx_strand_id
1 'polypeptide(L)'
;MELISVGFTGPPAYHPIPEIYQNLGLPDLTSHVEQRFDFTVSIGKNERKGAGIIRFYKDQPDYQIIISESMPGIGPAKLIKLKELLLNELKDSFNQNILEFEPGENVIYVDFSRKK
;
A
#
# COMPACT_ATOMS: atom_id res chain seq x y z
N MET A 1 9.85 -18.45 -8.80
CA MET A 1 9.52 -17.59 -7.64
C MET A 1 8.03 -17.66 -7.53
N GLU A 2 7.55 -18.10 -6.38
CA GLU A 2 6.15 -18.43 -6.17
C GLU A 2 5.73 -17.87 -4.83
N LEU A 3 4.54 -17.27 -4.79
CA LEU A 3 3.94 -16.80 -3.56
C LEU A 3 3.41 -18.02 -2.80
N ILE A 4 3.90 -18.23 -1.58
CA ILE A 4 3.48 -19.35 -0.71
C ILE A 4 2.26 -18.92 0.11
N SER A 5 2.31 -17.72 0.66
CA SER A 5 1.22 -17.16 1.46
C SER A 5 1.26 -15.64 1.44
N VAL A 6 0.09 -15.04 1.63
CA VAL A 6 -0.06 -13.60 1.81
C VAL A 6 -1.32 -13.34 2.65
N GLY A 7 -1.30 -12.32 3.50
CA GLY A 7 -2.47 -11.91 4.25
C GLY A 7 -2.33 -10.52 4.84
N PHE A 8 -3.45 -9.81 4.93
CA PHE A 8 -3.49 -8.50 5.57
C PHE A 8 -3.26 -8.60 7.07
N THR A 9 -2.54 -7.64 7.63
CA THR A 9 -2.15 -7.62 9.05
C THR A 9 -2.91 -6.58 9.88
N GLY A 10 -3.84 -5.85 9.27
CA GLY A 10 -4.69 -4.87 9.93
C GLY A 10 -5.77 -4.33 9.00
N PRO A 11 -6.66 -3.44 9.50
CA PRO A 11 -7.67 -2.80 8.66
C PRO A 11 -7.05 -1.82 7.65
N PRO A 12 -7.78 -1.44 6.60
CA PRO A 12 -7.38 -0.33 5.74
C PRO A 12 -7.21 0.98 6.51
N ALA A 13 -6.29 1.82 6.07
CA ALA A 13 -6.08 3.17 6.57
C ALA A 13 -6.39 4.19 5.47
N TYR A 14 -7.23 5.18 5.79
CA TYR A 14 -7.59 6.25 4.88
C TYR A 14 -6.75 7.49 5.17
N HIS A 15 -6.13 8.04 4.12
CA HIS A 15 -5.31 9.24 4.18
C HIS A 15 -5.95 10.33 3.30
N PRO A 16 -6.91 11.10 3.84
CA PRO A 16 -7.55 12.19 3.10
C PRO A 16 -6.58 13.35 2.97
N ILE A 17 -6.30 13.84 1.78
CA ILE A 17 -5.49 15.05 1.64
C ILE A 17 -6.39 16.27 1.72
N PRO A 18 -6.08 17.26 2.59
CA PRO A 18 -6.87 18.48 2.70
C PRO A 18 -6.97 19.18 1.34
N GLU A 19 -8.16 19.71 1.04
CA GLU A 19 -8.42 20.43 -0.20
C GLU A 19 -7.47 21.62 -0.41
N ILE A 20 -6.97 22.25 0.67
CA ILE A 20 -5.98 23.33 0.61
C ILE A 20 -4.65 22.93 -0.04
N TYR A 21 -4.36 21.62 -0.14
CA TYR A 21 -3.18 21.09 -0.81
C TYR A 21 -3.48 20.52 -2.20
N GLN A 22 -4.76 20.42 -2.59
CA GLN A 22 -5.15 20.03 -3.94
C GLN A 22 -4.80 21.18 -4.91
N ASN A 23 -4.31 20.85 -6.10
CA ASN A 23 -3.89 21.81 -7.15
C ASN A 23 -2.59 22.60 -6.92
N LEU A 24 -1.78 22.25 -5.91
CA LEU A 24 -0.43 22.83 -5.75
C LEU A 24 0.60 22.28 -6.76
N GLY A 25 0.17 21.41 -7.68
CA GLY A 25 1.07 20.76 -8.63
C GLY A 25 2.05 19.79 -7.97
N LEU A 26 1.76 19.35 -6.73
CA LEU A 26 2.56 18.38 -6.01
C LEU A 26 2.06 16.97 -6.37
N PRO A 27 2.84 16.19 -7.15
CA PRO A 27 2.39 14.89 -7.69
C PRO A 27 2.17 13.84 -6.59
N ASP A 28 2.77 14.03 -5.41
CA ASP A 28 2.70 13.08 -4.29
C ASP A 28 1.54 13.38 -3.31
N LEU A 29 0.70 14.38 -3.59
CA LEU A 29 -0.39 14.80 -2.72
C LEU A 29 -1.78 14.43 -3.27
N THR A 30 -2.01 13.13 -3.49
CA THR A 30 -3.34 12.57 -3.77
C THR A 30 -3.86 11.72 -2.61
N SER A 31 -5.15 11.85 -2.30
CA SER A 31 -5.80 11.03 -1.26
C SER A 31 -5.69 9.56 -1.61
N HIS A 32 -5.34 8.73 -0.63
CA HIS A 32 -5.15 7.30 -0.86
C HIS A 32 -5.65 6.45 0.31
N VAL A 33 -5.93 5.19 -0.01
CA VAL A 33 -6.19 4.13 0.96
C VAL A 33 -5.02 3.18 0.93
N GLU A 34 -4.57 2.73 2.09
CA GLU A 34 -3.52 1.71 2.16
C GLU A 34 -3.82 0.63 3.19
N GLN A 35 -3.31 -0.58 2.98
CA GLN A 35 -3.44 -1.68 3.93
C GLN A 35 -2.14 -2.48 3.99
N ARG A 36 -1.72 -2.82 5.20
CA ARG A 36 -0.51 -3.61 5.46
C ARG A 36 -0.80 -5.09 5.28
N PHE A 37 0.19 -5.81 4.76
CA PHE A 37 0.15 -7.25 4.60
C PHE A 37 1.53 -7.87 4.85
N ASP A 38 1.51 -9.14 5.24
CA ASP A 38 2.69 -9.99 5.31
C ASP A 38 2.60 -11.07 4.24
N PHE A 39 3.75 -11.53 3.76
CA PHE A 39 3.83 -12.56 2.73
C PHE A 39 5.03 -13.48 2.91
N THR A 40 4.91 -14.68 2.34
CA THR A 40 6.01 -15.65 2.22
C THR A 40 6.16 -16.03 0.76
N VAL A 41 7.40 -15.98 0.24
CA VAL A 41 7.73 -16.27 -1.16
C VAL A 41 8.87 -17.29 -1.25
N SER A 42 8.75 -18.22 -2.20
CA SER A 42 9.82 -19.15 -2.55
C SER A 42 10.72 -18.55 -3.64
N ILE A 43 12.05 -18.63 -3.44
CA ILE A 43 13.06 -18.21 -4.41
C ILE A 43 14.08 -19.33 -4.54
N GLY A 44 13.90 -20.16 -5.57
CA GLY A 44 14.69 -21.37 -5.73
C GLY A 44 14.34 -22.37 -4.63
N LYS A 45 15.30 -22.72 -3.78
CA LYS A 45 15.11 -23.63 -2.63
C LYS A 45 14.87 -22.91 -1.30
N ASN A 46 14.91 -21.58 -1.30
CA ASN A 46 14.83 -20.78 -0.08
C ASN A 46 13.48 -20.10 0.03
N GLU A 47 12.94 -20.06 1.24
CA GLU A 47 11.78 -19.25 1.57
C GLU A 47 12.21 -17.91 2.16
N ARG A 48 11.45 -16.87 1.84
CA ARG A 48 11.64 -15.52 2.38
C ARG A 48 10.31 -14.98 2.83
N LYS A 49 10.31 -14.40 4.02
CA LYS A 49 9.17 -13.62 4.53
C LYS A 49 9.43 -12.15 4.27
N GLY A 50 8.36 -11.41 4.01
CA GLY A 50 8.40 -9.97 3.86
C GLY A 50 7.10 -9.35 4.30
N ALA A 51 7.14 -8.03 4.45
CA ALA A 51 5.97 -7.21 4.74
C ALA A 51 5.87 -6.11 3.68
N GLY A 52 4.64 -5.69 3.41
CA GLY A 52 4.36 -4.67 2.43
C GLY A 52 3.05 -3.92 2.69
N ILE A 53 2.81 -2.97 1.80
CA ILE A 53 1.62 -2.13 1.78
C ILE A 53 1.05 -2.19 0.37
N ILE A 54 -0.24 -2.47 0.26
CA ILE A 54 -1.01 -2.20 -0.95
C ILE A 54 -1.65 -0.82 -0.79
N ARG A 55 -1.52 0.02 -1.80
CA ARG A 55 -2.06 1.38 -1.82
C ARG A 55 -2.91 1.60 -3.06
N PHE A 56 -4.03 2.27 -2.89
CA PHE A 56 -4.92 2.72 -3.97
C PHE A 56 -5.11 4.23 -3.89
N TYR A 57 -4.88 4.91 -5.02
CA TYR A 57 -5.06 6.35 -5.15
C TYR A 57 -6.46 6.66 -5.70
N LYS A 58 -7.15 7.63 -5.10
CA LYS A 58 -8.54 7.94 -5.48
C LYS A 58 -8.63 8.67 -6.82
N ASP A 59 -7.66 9.56 -7.09
CA ASP A 59 -7.69 10.48 -8.23
C ASP A 59 -7.01 9.90 -9.48
N GLN A 60 -6.22 8.83 -9.30
CA GLN A 60 -5.65 8.02 -10.37
C GLN A 60 -5.84 6.56 -9.96
N PRO A 61 -6.67 5.77 -10.67
CA PRO A 61 -7.01 4.41 -10.25
C PRO A 61 -5.84 3.44 -10.50
N ASP A 62 -4.74 3.68 -9.79
CA ASP A 62 -3.53 2.90 -9.83
C ASP A 62 -3.28 2.27 -8.46
N TYR A 63 -2.79 1.03 -8.50
CA TYR A 63 -2.48 0.26 -7.32
C TYR A 63 -0.97 0.14 -7.20
N GLN A 64 -0.46 0.41 -6.00
CA GLN A 64 0.96 0.32 -5.73
C GLN A 64 1.22 -0.73 -4.65
N ILE A 65 2.17 -1.62 -4.95
CA ILE A 65 2.80 -2.49 -3.94
C ILE A 65 4.12 -1.86 -3.50
N ILE A 66 4.19 -1.57 -2.20
CA ILE A 66 5.37 -1.07 -1.51
C ILE A 66 5.86 -2.21 -0.62
N ILE A 67 7.12 -2.62 -0.78
CA ILE A 67 7.74 -3.63 0.09
C ILE A 67 8.60 -2.87 1.09
N SER A 68 8.33 -3.06 2.39
CA SER A 68 8.91 -2.24 3.46
C SER A 68 10.41 -2.48 3.66
N GLU A 69 10.88 -3.69 3.36
CA GLU A 69 12.27 -4.09 3.57
C GLU A 69 12.93 -4.54 2.28
N SER A 70 14.23 -4.25 2.16
CA SER A 70 15.03 -4.81 1.07
C SER A 70 15.12 -6.32 1.23
N MET A 71 14.69 -7.08 0.23
CA MET A 71 14.76 -8.55 0.23
C MET A 71 16.10 -9.01 -0.37
N PRO A 72 17.06 -9.52 0.43
CA PRO A 72 18.36 -9.92 -0.08
C PRO A 72 18.24 -11.03 -1.14
N GLY A 73 18.94 -10.87 -2.27
CA GLY A 73 18.89 -11.81 -3.40
C GLY A 73 17.72 -11.59 -4.39
N ILE A 74 16.90 -10.57 -4.17
CA ILE A 74 15.89 -10.10 -5.13
C ILE A 74 16.44 -8.86 -5.85
N GLY A 75 16.86 -9.04 -7.10
CA GLY A 75 17.19 -7.91 -7.98
C GLY A 75 15.94 -7.20 -8.53
N PRO A 76 16.11 -6.03 -9.19
CA PRO A 76 15.00 -5.20 -9.66
C PRO A 76 13.96 -5.94 -10.52
N ALA A 77 14.39 -6.78 -11.46
CA ALA A 77 13.47 -7.54 -12.31
C ALA A 77 12.60 -8.54 -11.52
N LYS A 78 13.19 -9.22 -10.52
CA LYS A 78 12.44 -10.14 -9.64
C LYS A 78 11.51 -9.37 -8.71
N LEU A 79 11.91 -8.17 -8.29
CA LEU A 79 11.10 -7.30 -7.45
C LEU A 79 9.83 -6.84 -8.19
N ILE A 80 9.94 -6.45 -9.46
CA ILE A 80 8.79 -6.10 -10.30
C ILE A 80 7.81 -7.28 -10.37
N LYS A 81 8.31 -8.47 -10.72
CA LYS A 81 7.48 -9.69 -10.79
C LYS A 81 6.82 -10.02 -9.44
N LEU A 82 7.52 -9.80 -8.32
CA LEU A 82 6.96 -10.04 -6.99
C LEU A 82 5.80 -9.06 -6.71
N LYS A 83 5.97 -7.79 -7.04
CA LYS A 83 4.92 -6.79 -6.89
C LYS A 83 3.69 -7.11 -7.73
N GLU A 84 3.87 -7.57 -8.97
CA GLU A 84 2.76 -8.01 -9.82
C GLU A 84 2.01 -9.21 -9.23
N LEU A 85 2.74 -10.21 -8.73
CA LEU A 85 2.14 -11.39 -8.08
C LEU A 85 1.35 -11.00 -6.82
N LEU A 86 1.93 -10.15 -5.96
CA LEU A 86 1.27 -9.65 -4.75
C LEU A 86 0.03 -8.82 -5.10
N LEU A 87 0.12 -7.97 -6.11
CA LEU A 87 -1.01 -7.15 -6.55
C LEU A 87 -2.17 -8.02 -7.03
N ASN A 88 -1.90 -9.02 -7.87
CA ASN A 88 -2.92 -9.91 -8.40
C ASN A 88 -3.63 -10.69 -7.30
N GLU A 89 -2.89 -11.14 -6.28
CA GLU A 89 -3.46 -11.91 -5.16
C GLU A 89 -4.24 -11.02 -4.18
N LEU A 90 -3.77 -9.80 -3.92
CA LEU A 90 -4.34 -8.95 -2.88
C LEU A 90 -5.45 -8.02 -3.35
N LYS A 91 -5.50 -7.67 -4.64
CA LYS A 91 -6.36 -6.60 -5.15
C LYS A 91 -7.83 -6.81 -4.82
N ASP A 92 -8.37 -8.01 -5.04
CA ASP A 92 -9.80 -8.26 -4.85
C ASP A 92 -10.19 -8.21 -3.37
N SER A 93 -9.43 -8.88 -2.51
CA SER A 93 -9.63 -8.83 -1.06
C SER A 93 -9.39 -7.43 -0.48
N PHE A 94 -8.44 -6.67 -1.03
CA PHE A 94 -8.22 -5.27 -0.66
C PHE A 94 -9.44 -4.42 -1.00
N ASN A 95 -9.99 -4.55 -2.21
CA ASN A 95 -11.19 -3.82 -2.61
C ASN A 95 -12.39 -4.16 -1.71
N GLN A 96 -12.56 -5.43 -1.35
CA GLN A 96 -13.58 -5.85 -0.39
C GLN A 96 -13.37 -5.19 0.98
N ASN A 97 -12.14 -5.23 1.51
CA ASN A 97 -11.82 -4.59 2.79
C ASN A 97 -12.10 -3.08 2.77
N ILE A 98 -11.83 -2.38 1.66
CA ILE A 98 -12.14 -0.95 1.53
C ILE A 98 -13.65 -0.70 1.52
N LEU A 99 -14.44 -1.55 0.84
CA LEU A 99 -15.89 -1.39 0.76
C LEU A 99 -16.58 -1.66 2.10
N GLU A 100 -16.07 -2.63 2.87
CA GLU A 100 -16.57 -2.97 4.21
C GLU A 100 -16.07 -1.99 5.27
N PHE A 101 -14.94 -1.32 5.02
CA PHE A 101 -14.39 -0.31 5.90
C PHE A 101 -15.07 1.04 5.67
N GLU A 102 -16.04 1.37 6.52
CA GLU A 102 -16.51 2.75 6.63
C GLU A 102 -15.39 3.60 7.25
N PRO A 103 -14.86 4.62 6.56
CA PRO A 103 -13.84 5.49 7.12
C PRO A 103 -14.43 6.22 8.32
N GLY A 104 -14.06 5.78 9.53
CA GLY A 104 -14.38 6.48 10.76
C GLY A 104 -13.96 7.95 10.63
N GLU A 105 -14.87 8.84 11.01
CA GLU A 105 -14.79 10.29 10.81
C GLU A 105 -13.39 10.88 11.06
N ASN A 106 -12.90 11.60 10.05
CA ASN A 106 -11.93 12.70 10.13
C ASN A 106 -10.58 12.40 10.79
N VAL A 107 -9.59 12.07 9.96
CA VAL A 107 -8.18 12.36 10.27
C VAL A 107 -8.03 13.89 10.33
N ILE A 108 -8.01 14.45 11.54
CA ILE A 108 -7.79 15.89 11.77
C ILE A 108 -6.33 16.21 11.44
N TYR A 109 -6.13 16.92 10.33
CA TYR A 109 -4.84 17.56 10.05
C TYR A 109 -4.66 18.70 11.05
N VAL A 110 -3.71 18.54 11.97
CA VAL A 110 -3.30 19.64 12.85
C VAL A 110 -2.53 20.64 12.00
N ASP A 111 -3.10 21.82 11.80
CA ASP A 111 -2.41 22.94 11.17
C ASP A 111 -1.24 23.37 12.09
N PHE A 112 -0.01 23.21 11.59
CA PHE A 112 1.22 23.60 12.28
C PHE A 112 1.61 25.06 12.00
N SER A 113 0.70 25.89 11.50
CA SER A 113 0.94 27.32 11.34
C SER A 113 1.36 27.92 12.68
N ARG A 114 2.68 28.14 12.82
CA ARG A 114 3.32 28.71 13.99
C ARG A 114 2.65 30.06 14.28
N LYS A 115 1.91 30.15 15.38
CA LYS A 115 1.54 31.45 15.96
C LYS A 115 2.84 32.21 16.22
N LYS A 116 3.00 33.32 15.52
CA LYS A 116 4.02 34.35 15.74
C LYS A 116 3.95 34.90 17.15
#